data_AF-A0A774N157-F1
#
_entry.id   AF-A0A774N157-F1
#
_cell.length_a   1.000
_cell.length_b   1.000
_cell.length_c   1.000
_cell.angle_alpha   90.00
_cell.angle_beta   90.00
_cell.angle_gamma   90.00
#
_symmetry.space_group_name_H-M   'P 1'
#
loop_
_entity.id
_entity.type
_entity.pdbx_description
1 polymer ?
#
loop_
_entity_poly.entity_id
_entity_poly.type
_entity_poly.pdbx_seq_one_letter_code
_entity_poly.pdbx_strand_id
1 'polypeptide(L)'
;IHPVDLTAPDEIQEFVTHSWYTYGNGNNDKGLHPWDGLTEPQLVMGEHYKGTKTFIEQVDESAKYSWIKSPRWKGHAMEVGPLARYLIGYHQNKPEFKEPVDQLLSVLKLPKEALFSTLGRTAARALESVWAGNTLQYFFDRLMRNLKSGDTATANVTLWEPDTWPTSAKGVGFSEAPRGALGHWIKIANQKIDSYQCVVPTTWNAGPRDDKGQIGAYEAALMGTKLAVPDQPLEILRTLHSFDPCLACSTHVIDNHGGELVRVQVR
;
A
#
# COMPACT_ATOMS: atom_id res chain seq x y z
N ILE A 1 10.26 -15.62 8.52
CA ILE A 1 10.45 -14.52 7.54
C ILE A 1 10.65 -15.16 6.19
N HIS A 2 9.82 -14.80 5.21
CA HIS A 2 9.90 -15.33 3.85
C HIS A 2 10.44 -14.24 2.90
N PRO A 3 11.28 -14.58 1.91
CA PRO A 3 11.67 -13.63 0.89
C PRO A 3 10.46 -13.25 0.02
N VAL A 4 10.50 -12.06 -0.56
CA VAL A 4 9.47 -11.55 -1.48
C VAL A 4 10.04 -11.49 -2.89
N ASP A 5 9.35 -12.09 -3.86
CA ASP A 5 9.65 -12.02 -5.29
C ASP A 5 8.53 -11.29 -6.04
N LEU A 6 8.83 -10.09 -6.53
CA LEU A 6 7.88 -9.25 -7.27
C LEU A 6 7.62 -9.74 -8.70
N THR A 7 8.44 -10.65 -9.19
CA THR A 7 8.37 -11.21 -10.55
C THR A 7 7.60 -12.52 -10.62
N ALA A 8 7.40 -13.19 -9.48
CA ALA A 8 6.63 -14.41 -9.37
C ALA A 8 5.12 -14.13 -9.55
N PRO A 9 4.45 -14.73 -10.57
CA PRO A 9 3.05 -14.42 -10.90
C PRO A 9 2.03 -14.95 -9.88
N ASP A 10 2.41 -15.92 -9.06
CA ASP A 10 1.62 -16.52 -7.99
C ASP A 10 1.85 -15.86 -6.62
N GLU A 11 2.71 -14.84 -6.56
CA GLU A 11 3.10 -14.21 -5.30
C GLU A 11 2.30 -12.95 -4.99
N ILE A 12 2.49 -11.85 -5.72
CA ILE A 12 1.70 -10.63 -5.52
C ILE A 12 0.59 -10.58 -6.55
N GLN A 13 -0.66 -10.65 -6.07
CA GLN A 13 -1.84 -10.61 -6.92
C GLN A 13 -2.83 -9.62 -6.36
N GLU A 14 -3.62 -8.98 -7.24
CA GLU A 14 -4.75 -8.15 -6.86
C GLU A 14 -6.06 -8.74 -7.40
N PHE A 15 -7.08 -8.71 -6.54
CA PHE A 15 -8.42 -9.19 -6.81
C PHE A 15 -9.37 -8.01 -6.93
N VAL A 16 -10.46 -8.20 -7.66
CA VAL A 16 -11.53 -7.20 -7.82
C VAL A 16 -12.91 -7.78 -7.52
N THR A 17 -12.98 -8.90 -6.81
CA THR A 17 -14.22 -9.57 -6.41
C THR A 17 -15.19 -8.57 -5.78
N HIS A 18 -14.71 -7.85 -4.76
CA HIS A 18 -15.50 -6.85 -4.03
C HIS A 18 -15.14 -5.40 -4.38
N SER A 19 -14.52 -5.17 -5.53
CA SER A 19 -14.13 -3.83 -6.02
C SER A 19 -14.87 -3.46 -7.30
N TRP A 20 -15.12 -2.17 -7.54
CA TRP A 20 -15.80 -1.63 -8.72
C TRP A 20 -14.93 -1.65 -10.00
N TYR A 21 -14.35 -2.80 -10.29
CA TYR A 21 -13.64 -3.12 -11.52
C TYR A 21 -14.08 -4.47 -12.06
N THR A 22 -13.80 -4.74 -13.33
CA THR A 22 -14.03 -6.04 -13.97
C THR A 22 -12.73 -6.60 -14.56
N TYR A 23 -12.61 -7.93 -14.56
CA TYR A 23 -11.58 -8.69 -15.27
C TYR A 23 -12.17 -9.50 -16.44
N GLY A 24 -13.34 -9.07 -16.92
CA GLY A 24 -14.14 -9.79 -17.90
C GLY A 24 -15.02 -10.88 -17.30
N ASN A 25 -15.96 -11.39 -18.12
CA ASN A 25 -16.98 -12.34 -17.69
C ASN A 25 -16.36 -13.63 -17.13
N GLY A 26 -16.79 -14.04 -15.93
CA GLY A 26 -16.33 -15.28 -15.29
C GLY A 26 -14.94 -15.24 -14.64
N ASN A 27 -14.28 -14.08 -14.60
CA ASN A 27 -12.94 -13.92 -14.01
C ASN A 27 -12.93 -13.11 -12.71
N ASN A 28 -14.10 -12.78 -12.15
CA ASN A 28 -14.16 -11.86 -10.99
C ASN A 28 -13.48 -12.42 -9.73
N ASP A 29 -13.43 -13.74 -9.58
CA ASP A 29 -12.78 -14.43 -8.45
C ASP A 29 -11.29 -14.72 -8.68
N LYS A 30 -10.73 -14.35 -9.83
CA LYS A 30 -9.31 -14.57 -10.13
C LYS A 30 -8.47 -13.37 -9.72
N GLY A 31 -7.39 -13.64 -8.99
CA GLY A 31 -6.33 -12.67 -8.76
C GLY A 31 -5.44 -12.54 -9.99
N LEU A 32 -5.02 -11.31 -10.30
CA LEU A 32 -4.05 -11.06 -11.37
C LEU A 32 -2.76 -10.50 -10.78
N HIS A 33 -1.62 -11.01 -11.25
CA HIS A 33 -0.34 -10.36 -11.02
C HIS A 33 -0.32 -9.00 -11.75
N PRO A 34 0.31 -7.94 -11.20
CA PRO A 34 0.26 -6.62 -11.80
C PRO A 34 0.77 -6.51 -13.25
N TRP A 35 1.64 -7.38 -13.74
CA TRP A 35 1.98 -7.37 -15.18
C TRP A 35 0.84 -7.80 -16.10
N ASP A 36 -0.10 -8.57 -15.57
CA ASP A 36 -1.32 -9.02 -16.25
C ASP A 36 -2.55 -8.24 -15.73
N GLY A 37 -2.33 -7.28 -14.83
CA GLY A 37 -3.38 -6.52 -14.16
C GLY A 37 -4.17 -5.64 -15.12
N LEU A 38 -5.47 -5.56 -14.88
CA LEU A 38 -6.42 -4.75 -15.62
C LEU A 38 -7.05 -3.69 -14.70
N THR A 39 -7.41 -2.53 -15.25
CA THR A 39 -8.07 -1.46 -14.51
C THR A 39 -9.26 -0.94 -15.32
N GLU A 40 -10.26 -1.81 -15.50
CA GLU A 40 -11.51 -1.48 -16.20
C GLU A 40 -12.62 -1.20 -15.18
N PRO A 41 -13.08 0.05 -15.04
CA PRO A 41 -14.06 0.41 -14.01
C PRO A 41 -15.44 -0.18 -14.32
N GLN A 42 -16.07 -0.75 -13.31
CA GLN A 42 -17.43 -1.27 -13.38
C GLN A 42 -18.17 -0.98 -12.06
N LEU A 43 -18.84 0.18 -12.02
CA LEU A 43 -19.69 0.55 -10.89
C LEU A 43 -21.04 -0.16 -11.03
N VAL A 44 -21.22 -1.18 -10.20
CA VAL A 44 -22.46 -1.92 -10.01
C VAL A 44 -22.62 -2.18 -8.51
N MET A 45 -23.85 -2.04 -8.01
CA MET A 45 -24.19 -2.26 -6.61
C MET A 45 -24.87 -3.63 -6.44
N GLY A 46 -24.74 -4.22 -5.27
CA GLY A 46 -25.36 -5.51 -4.93
C GLY A 46 -26.85 -5.43 -4.63
N GLU A 47 -27.44 -6.59 -4.34
CA GLU A 47 -28.87 -6.76 -4.06
C GLU A 47 -29.31 -6.01 -2.79
N HIS A 48 -28.45 -5.93 -1.78
CA HIS A 48 -28.75 -5.34 -0.47
C HIS A 48 -28.35 -3.88 -0.36
N TYR A 49 -27.98 -3.25 -1.49
CA TYR A 49 -27.61 -1.85 -1.55
C TYR A 49 -28.78 -0.94 -1.17
N LYS A 50 -28.51 0.07 -0.32
CA LYS A 50 -29.50 1.09 0.05
C LYS A 50 -29.06 2.44 -0.45
N GLY A 51 -29.81 2.98 -1.40
CA GLY A 51 -29.56 4.30 -1.96
C GLY A 51 -30.02 4.42 -3.42
N THR A 52 -29.46 5.41 -4.11
CA THR A 52 -29.65 5.66 -5.55
C THR A 52 -28.29 5.75 -6.24
N LYS A 53 -28.27 6.05 -7.55
CA LYS A 53 -27.00 6.22 -8.27
C LYS A 53 -26.14 7.39 -7.76
N THR A 54 -26.78 8.40 -7.17
CA THR A 54 -26.12 9.63 -6.69
C THR A 54 -26.09 9.74 -5.16
N PHE A 55 -26.62 8.74 -4.44
CA PHE A 55 -26.72 8.76 -2.99
C PHE A 55 -26.53 7.36 -2.41
N ILE A 56 -25.58 7.19 -1.49
CA ILE A 56 -25.31 5.92 -0.80
C ILE A 56 -25.74 6.10 0.67
N GLU A 57 -26.75 5.36 1.11
CA GLU A 57 -27.10 5.26 2.53
C GLU A 57 -26.32 4.12 3.20
N GLN A 58 -26.28 2.97 2.54
CA GLN A 58 -25.55 1.79 3.01
C GLN A 58 -25.02 1.01 1.80
N VAL A 59 -23.73 0.66 1.86
CA VAL A 59 -23.10 -0.21 0.85
C VAL A 59 -23.49 -1.66 1.10
N ASP A 60 -23.45 -2.48 0.04
CA ASP A 60 -23.60 -3.93 0.13
C ASP A 60 -22.23 -4.61 0.03
N GLU A 61 -21.67 -4.99 1.18
CA GLU A 61 -20.36 -5.63 1.27
C GLU A 61 -20.34 -7.11 0.85
N SER A 62 -21.51 -7.69 0.51
CA SER A 62 -21.59 -9.03 -0.09
C SER A 62 -21.31 -9.01 -1.60
N ALA A 63 -21.28 -7.82 -2.21
CA ALA A 63 -20.98 -7.59 -3.61
C ALA A 63 -19.78 -6.61 -3.76
N LYS A 64 -19.77 -5.77 -4.79
CA LYS A 64 -18.72 -4.75 -4.99
C LYS A 64 -19.01 -3.51 -4.15
N TYR A 65 -18.05 -3.09 -3.32
CA TYR A 65 -18.25 -2.01 -2.35
C TYR A 65 -17.10 -0.98 -2.25
N SER A 66 -16.06 -1.08 -3.08
CA SER A 66 -14.91 -0.16 -3.01
C SER A 66 -14.27 0.12 -4.37
N TRP A 67 -13.66 1.29 -4.50
CA TRP A 67 -12.76 1.65 -5.61
C TRP A 67 -11.32 1.19 -5.39
N ILE A 68 -11.03 0.52 -4.27
CA ILE A 68 -9.71 -0.02 -3.97
C ILE A 68 -9.71 -1.48 -4.41
N LYS A 69 -8.66 -1.92 -5.12
CA LYS A 69 -8.43 -3.34 -5.42
C LYS A 69 -7.98 -4.11 -4.16
N SER A 70 -8.02 -5.43 -4.19
CA SER A 70 -7.70 -6.29 -3.05
C SER A 70 -6.38 -7.04 -3.27
N PRO A 71 -5.20 -6.45 -2.98
CA PRO A 71 -3.93 -7.15 -3.15
C PRO A 71 -3.71 -8.18 -2.04
N ARG A 72 -3.09 -9.31 -2.41
CA ARG A 72 -2.79 -10.46 -1.55
C ARG A 72 -1.40 -10.98 -1.88
N TRP A 73 -0.70 -11.48 -0.86
CA TRP A 73 0.61 -12.13 -1.02
C TRP A 73 0.45 -13.64 -0.82
N LYS A 74 0.65 -14.42 -1.88
CA LYS A 74 0.39 -15.87 -1.93
C LYS A 74 -1.02 -16.22 -1.43
N GLY A 75 -1.98 -15.37 -1.79
CA GLY A 75 -3.37 -15.49 -1.34
C GLY A 75 -3.63 -15.13 0.13
N HIS A 76 -2.71 -14.46 0.83
CA HIS A 76 -2.91 -13.96 2.19
C HIS A 76 -3.14 -12.44 2.20
N ALA A 77 -4.12 -11.97 2.98
CA ALA A 77 -4.24 -10.56 3.32
C ALA A 77 -3.08 -10.12 4.22
N MET A 78 -2.46 -8.98 3.91
CA MET A 78 -1.27 -8.49 4.58
C MET A 78 -1.48 -7.08 5.12
N GLU A 79 -0.84 -6.77 6.25
CA GLU A 79 -0.63 -5.39 6.70
C GLU A 79 0.74 -4.89 6.24
N VAL A 80 0.79 -3.67 5.71
CA VAL A 80 2.02 -2.96 5.34
C VAL A 80 2.15 -1.64 6.10
N GLY A 81 3.37 -1.09 6.15
CA GLY A 81 3.64 0.20 6.79
C GLY A 81 4.77 0.16 7.80
N PRO A 82 4.94 1.22 8.60
CA PRO A 82 6.00 1.30 9.62
C PRO A 82 6.00 0.10 10.55
N LEU A 83 4.83 -0.33 11.06
CA LEU A 83 4.74 -1.48 11.97
C LEU A 83 5.23 -2.78 11.32
N ALA A 84 4.83 -3.04 10.07
CA ALA A 84 5.25 -4.24 9.35
C ALA A 84 6.77 -4.28 9.15
N ARG A 85 7.36 -3.17 8.70
CA ARG A 85 8.83 -3.05 8.54
C ARG A 85 9.57 -3.23 9.85
N TYR A 86 9.11 -2.57 10.91
CA TYR A 86 9.71 -2.67 12.23
C TYR A 86 9.61 -4.08 12.80
N LEU A 87 8.48 -4.78 12.64
CA LEU A 87 8.33 -6.18 13.06
C LEU A 87 9.24 -7.10 12.25
N ILE A 88 9.31 -6.96 10.92
CA ILE A 88 10.22 -7.76 10.10
C ILE A 88 11.67 -7.50 10.49
N GLY A 89 12.09 -6.24 10.59
CA GLY A 89 13.45 -5.85 11.00
C GLY A 89 13.82 -6.36 12.40
N TYR A 90 12.88 -6.28 13.34
CA TYR A 90 13.02 -6.83 14.69
C TYR A 90 13.26 -8.34 14.67
N HIS A 91 12.46 -9.10 13.93
CA HIS A 91 12.58 -10.57 13.83
C HIS A 91 13.73 -11.01 12.92
N GLN A 92 14.26 -10.13 12.07
CA GLN A 92 15.54 -10.30 11.39
C GLN A 92 16.73 -10.07 12.33
N ASN A 93 16.48 -9.68 13.59
CA ASN A 93 17.47 -9.41 14.63
C ASN A 93 18.44 -8.27 14.26
N LYS A 94 17.94 -7.28 13.51
CA LYS A 94 18.71 -6.08 13.15
C LYS A 94 18.70 -5.08 14.30
N PRO A 95 19.86 -4.72 14.88
CA PRO A 95 19.93 -3.89 16.08
C PRO A 95 19.30 -2.50 15.86
N GLU A 96 19.46 -1.94 14.66
CA GLU A 96 18.92 -0.62 14.28
C GLU A 96 17.38 -0.51 14.41
N PHE A 97 16.66 -1.63 14.41
CA PHE A 97 15.21 -1.68 14.67
C PHE A 97 14.90 -2.31 16.03
N LYS A 98 15.66 -3.34 16.42
CA LYS A 98 15.40 -4.10 17.63
C LYS A 98 15.63 -3.30 18.91
N GLU A 99 16.76 -2.62 19.01
CA GLU A 99 17.15 -1.89 20.23
C GLU A 99 16.20 -0.72 20.52
N PRO A 100 15.83 0.15 19.54
CA PRO A 100 14.86 1.22 19.79
C PRO A 100 13.47 0.71 20.18
N VAL A 101 13.04 -0.43 19.62
CA VAL A 101 11.78 -1.08 20.00
C VAL A 101 11.84 -1.61 21.43
N ASP A 102 12.90 -2.35 21.79
CA ASP A 102 13.06 -2.89 23.14
C ASP A 102 13.14 -1.75 24.19
N GLN A 103 13.83 -0.65 23.87
CA GLN A 103 13.85 0.58 24.66
C GLN A 103 12.44 1.14 24.86
N LEU A 104 11.68 1.30 23.78
CA LEU A 104 10.34 1.89 23.83
C LEU A 104 9.40 1.04 24.70
N LEU A 105 9.45 -0.28 24.51
CA LEU A 105 8.64 -1.21 25.30
C LEU A 105 9.04 -1.19 26.79
N SER A 106 10.35 -1.12 27.08
CA SER A 106 10.86 -1.01 28.44
C SER A 106 10.36 0.25 29.16
N VAL A 107 10.47 1.43 28.54
CA VAL A 107 10.04 2.69 29.18
C VAL A 107 8.52 2.74 29.40
N LEU A 108 7.75 2.13 28.50
CA LEU A 108 6.29 2.01 28.64
C LEU A 108 5.88 0.85 29.56
N LYS A 109 6.83 -0.02 29.96
CA LYS A 109 6.59 -1.26 30.70
C LYS A 109 5.55 -2.15 30.01
N LEU A 110 5.62 -2.25 28.68
CA LEU A 110 4.72 -3.05 27.86
C LEU A 110 5.42 -4.29 27.30
N PRO A 111 4.70 -5.41 27.10
CA PRO A 111 5.25 -6.60 26.47
C PRO A 111 5.38 -6.42 24.95
N LYS A 112 6.09 -7.33 24.28
CA LYS A 112 6.30 -7.29 22.82
C LYS A 112 4.99 -7.31 22.04
N GLU A 113 4.00 -8.03 22.55
CA GLU A 113 2.67 -8.17 21.95
C GLU A 113 1.92 -6.83 21.87
N ALA A 114 2.30 -5.84 22.70
CA ALA A 114 1.72 -4.50 22.62
C ALA A 114 2.00 -3.79 21.27
N LEU A 115 3.00 -4.25 20.51
CA LEU A 115 3.26 -3.76 19.16
C LEU A 115 2.13 -4.11 18.19
N PHE A 116 1.42 -5.22 18.39
CA PHE A 116 0.30 -5.65 17.54
C PHE A 116 -0.98 -4.87 17.86
N SER A 117 -0.92 -3.54 17.75
CA SER A 117 -2.01 -2.65 18.14
C SER A 117 -1.98 -1.31 17.40
N THR A 118 -3.08 -0.57 17.46
CA THR A 118 -3.20 0.84 17.05
C THR A 118 -2.10 1.73 17.68
N LEU A 119 -1.76 1.48 18.96
CA LEU A 119 -0.69 2.20 19.65
C LEU A 119 0.68 1.81 19.11
N GLY A 120 0.93 0.50 18.94
CA GLY A 120 2.17 -0.04 18.39
C GLY A 120 2.45 0.49 16.98
N ARG A 121 1.42 0.58 16.13
CA ARG A 121 1.53 1.19 14.79
C ARG A 121 1.91 2.66 14.84
N THR A 122 1.36 3.38 15.80
CA THR A 122 1.69 4.80 16.03
C THR A 122 3.13 4.96 16.51
N ALA A 123 3.57 4.13 17.46
CA ALA A 123 4.93 4.11 17.98
C ALA A 123 5.96 3.76 16.89
N ALA A 124 5.68 2.75 16.06
CA ALA A 124 6.57 2.33 14.97
C ALA A 124 6.88 3.48 14.00
N ARG A 125 5.88 4.32 13.67
CA ARG A 125 6.09 5.50 12.82
C ARG A 125 7.02 6.54 13.46
N ALA A 126 6.90 6.75 14.77
CA ALA A 126 7.78 7.68 15.49
C ALA A 126 9.23 7.15 15.58
N LEU A 127 9.41 5.85 15.77
CA LEU A 127 10.73 5.23 15.69
C LEU A 127 11.31 5.38 14.27
N GLU A 128 10.49 5.15 13.25
CA GLU A 128 10.90 5.25 11.85
C GLU A 128 11.35 6.66 11.47
N SER A 129 10.72 7.72 11.99
CA SER A 129 11.14 9.09 11.69
C SER A 129 12.55 9.40 12.21
N VAL A 130 12.92 8.87 13.38
CA VAL A 130 14.28 8.99 13.93
C VAL A 130 15.28 8.20 13.09
N TRP A 131 14.94 6.94 12.77
CA TRP A 131 15.77 6.11 11.90
C TRP A 131 15.99 6.76 10.53
N ALA A 132 14.94 7.34 9.93
CA ALA A 132 15.01 8.02 8.65
C ALA A 132 15.84 9.31 8.74
N GLY A 133 15.73 10.07 9.84
CA GLY A 133 16.58 11.23 10.10
C GLY A 133 18.08 10.88 10.18
N ASN A 134 18.42 9.77 10.84
CA ASN A 134 19.80 9.27 10.88
C ASN A 134 20.25 8.76 9.50
N THR A 135 19.36 8.09 8.77
CA THR A 135 19.61 7.57 7.42
C THR A 135 19.87 8.69 6.42
N LEU A 136 19.16 9.82 6.55
CA LEU A 136 19.43 11.04 5.78
C LEU A 136 20.88 11.51 5.96
N GLN A 137 21.36 11.63 7.20
CA GLN A 137 22.74 12.02 7.47
C GLN A 137 23.73 11.00 6.89
N TYR A 138 23.47 9.70 7.06
CA TYR A 138 24.32 8.65 6.51
C TYR A 138 24.48 8.76 4.98
N PHE A 139 23.39 8.99 4.24
CA PHE A 139 23.45 9.14 2.79
C PHE A 139 24.12 10.46 2.37
N PHE A 140 23.93 11.54 3.12
CA PHE A 140 24.67 12.78 2.91
C PHE A 140 26.18 12.56 3.10
N ASP A 141 26.59 11.87 4.17
CA ASP A 141 28.00 11.57 4.39
C ASP A 141 28.58 10.68 3.29
N ARG A 142 27.79 9.72 2.77
CA ARG A 142 28.18 8.89 1.63
C ARG A 142 28.39 9.73 0.38
N LEU A 143 27.47 10.64 0.07
CA LEU A 143 27.62 11.58 -1.04
C LEU A 143 28.90 12.41 -0.88
N MET A 144 29.14 12.97 0.31
CA MET A 144 30.34 13.76 0.57
C MET A 144 31.64 12.95 0.45
N ARG A 145 31.63 11.65 0.80
CA ARG A 145 32.78 10.76 0.58
C ARG A 145 33.05 10.55 -0.91
N ASN A 146 32.03 10.29 -1.73
CA ASN A 146 32.17 10.15 -3.19
C ASN A 146 32.81 11.41 -3.79
N LEU A 147 32.28 12.59 -3.43
CA LEU A 147 32.79 13.88 -3.89
C LEU A 147 34.26 14.09 -3.47
N LYS A 148 34.63 13.74 -2.23
CA LYS A 148 36.02 13.80 -1.75
C LYS A 148 36.97 12.88 -2.52
N SER A 149 36.46 11.73 -3.01
CA SER A 149 37.23 10.81 -3.86
C SER A 149 37.21 11.18 -5.36
N GLY A 150 36.60 12.31 -5.73
CA GLY A 150 36.53 12.79 -7.11
C GLY A 150 35.39 12.22 -7.95
N ASP A 151 34.50 11.42 -7.36
CA ASP A 151 33.30 10.93 -8.05
C ASP A 151 32.19 11.98 -7.98
N THR A 152 31.88 12.57 -9.14
CA THR A 152 30.82 13.58 -9.32
C THR A 152 29.77 13.14 -10.34
N ALA A 153 29.74 11.87 -10.73
CA ALA A 153 28.79 11.37 -11.73
C ALA A 153 27.36 11.36 -11.16
N THR A 154 26.38 11.82 -11.94
CA THR A 154 24.97 11.93 -11.51
C THR A 154 23.96 11.28 -12.44
N ALA A 155 24.35 10.99 -13.68
CA ALA A 155 23.46 10.42 -14.68
C ALA A 155 24.19 9.42 -15.59
N ASN A 156 23.57 8.27 -15.83
CA ASN A 156 23.94 7.40 -16.93
C ASN A 156 23.00 7.68 -18.11
N VAL A 157 23.55 8.09 -19.25
CA VAL A 157 22.79 8.48 -20.46
C VAL A 157 22.94 7.47 -21.60
N THR A 158 23.54 6.29 -21.36
CA THR A 158 23.79 5.29 -22.41
C THR A 158 22.52 4.73 -23.06
N LEU A 159 21.39 4.75 -22.35
CA LEU A 159 20.07 4.28 -22.82
C LEU A 159 19.02 5.41 -22.72
N TRP A 160 19.44 6.66 -22.90
CA TRP A 160 18.53 7.81 -22.79
C TRP A 160 17.55 7.87 -23.98
N GLU A 161 18.08 7.72 -25.21
CA GLU A 161 17.27 7.81 -26.43
C GLU A 161 16.41 6.55 -26.61
N PRO A 162 15.10 6.67 -26.89
CA PRO A 162 14.21 5.51 -26.99
C PRO A 162 14.58 4.49 -28.07
N ASP A 163 15.27 4.92 -29.13
CA ASP A 163 15.79 4.02 -30.17
C ASP A 163 16.88 3.05 -29.68
N THR A 164 17.47 3.32 -28.50
CA THR A 164 18.44 2.43 -27.84
C THR A 164 17.77 1.35 -26.98
N TRP A 165 16.46 1.47 -26.74
CA TRP A 165 15.75 0.55 -25.85
C TRP A 165 15.44 -0.78 -26.55
N PRO A 166 15.31 -1.89 -25.79
CA PRO A 166 14.71 -3.10 -26.33
C PRO A 166 13.33 -2.83 -26.94
N THR A 167 12.99 -3.51 -28.04
CA THR A 167 11.67 -3.39 -28.66
C THR A 167 10.53 -3.71 -27.69
N SER A 168 10.75 -4.64 -26.75
CA SER A 168 9.86 -4.90 -25.62
C SER A 168 10.63 -5.25 -24.35
N ALA A 169 10.13 -4.80 -23.19
CA ALA A 169 10.73 -5.06 -21.88
C ALA A 169 9.68 -5.04 -20.76
N LYS A 170 9.85 -5.88 -19.74
CA LYS A 170 9.11 -5.78 -18.47
C LYS A 170 10.02 -5.21 -17.39
N GLY A 171 9.47 -4.40 -16.49
CA GLY A 171 10.19 -3.84 -15.36
C GLY A 171 9.34 -3.81 -14.09
N VAL A 172 10.02 -3.86 -12.95
CA VAL A 172 9.42 -3.59 -11.63
C VAL A 172 10.26 -2.54 -10.94
N GLY A 173 9.63 -1.44 -10.54
CA GLY A 173 10.19 -0.49 -9.58
C GLY A 173 9.51 -0.69 -8.24
N PHE A 174 10.27 -0.78 -7.16
CA PHE A 174 9.70 -0.90 -5.81
C PHE A 174 10.37 0.05 -4.83
N SER A 175 9.62 0.42 -3.79
CA SER A 175 10.13 1.21 -2.69
C SER A 175 9.32 0.92 -1.42
N GLU A 176 9.89 1.29 -0.27
CA GLU A 176 9.15 1.35 0.99
C GLU A 176 8.74 2.79 1.26
N ALA A 177 7.55 3.15 0.79
CA ALA A 177 6.96 4.47 1.01
C ALA A 177 6.62 4.67 2.50
N PRO A 178 6.28 5.90 2.95
CA PRO A 178 5.95 6.14 4.35
C PRO A 178 4.78 5.29 4.87
N ARG A 179 3.85 4.92 4.00
CA ARG A 179 2.69 4.07 4.33
C ARG A 179 2.95 2.57 4.15
N GLY A 180 4.11 2.17 3.62
CA GLY A 180 4.51 0.76 3.42
C GLY A 180 4.97 0.42 2.01
N ALA A 181 4.84 -0.85 1.64
CA ALA A 181 5.35 -1.42 0.39
C ALA A 181 4.62 -0.89 -0.85
N LEU A 182 5.40 -0.30 -1.76
CA LEU A 182 4.97 0.27 -3.04
C LEU A 182 5.66 -0.46 -4.19
N GLY A 183 4.88 -0.93 -5.16
CA GLY A 183 5.39 -1.49 -6.42
C GLY A 183 4.73 -0.88 -7.65
N HIS A 184 5.53 -0.67 -8.68
CA HIS A 184 5.13 -0.23 -10.02
C HIS A 184 5.60 -1.31 -11.02
N TRP A 185 4.66 -1.90 -11.74
CA TRP A 185 4.92 -2.90 -12.77
C TRP A 185 4.66 -2.29 -14.14
N ILE A 186 5.73 -2.18 -14.94
CA ILE A 186 5.69 -1.58 -16.27
C ILE A 186 5.95 -2.65 -17.34
N LYS A 187 5.22 -2.56 -18.44
CA LYS A 187 5.57 -3.20 -19.72
C LYS A 187 5.81 -2.10 -20.75
N ILE A 188 6.96 -2.14 -21.40
CA ILE A 188 7.33 -1.26 -22.50
C ILE A 188 7.25 -2.08 -23.79
N ALA A 189 6.64 -1.52 -24.82
CA ALA A 189 6.62 -2.07 -26.17
C ALA A 189 6.71 -0.94 -27.19
N ASN A 190 7.56 -1.10 -28.21
CA ASN A 190 7.72 -0.15 -29.31
C ASN A 190 7.92 1.29 -28.83
N GLN A 191 8.86 1.49 -27.90
CA GLN A 191 9.21 2.80 -27.33
C GLN A 191 8.05 3.52 -26.62
N LYS A 192 7.04 2.77 -26.17
CA LYS A 192 5.86 3.27 -25.44
C LYS A 192 5.55 2.36 -24.26
N ILE A 193 4.80 2.89 -23.31
CA ILE A 193 4.24 2.12 -22.21
C ILE A 193 3.06 1.32 -22.79
N ASP A 194 3.14 0.00 -22.65
CA ASP A 194 2.08 -0.95 -22.99
C ASP A 194 1.17 -1.21 -21.78
N SER A 195 1.76 -1.34 -20.60
CA SER A 195 1.04 -1.51 -19.34
C SER A 195 1.76 -0.81 -18.21
N TYR A 196 0.98 -0.29 -17.26
CA TYR A 196 1.48 0.33 -16.04
C TYR A 196 0.49 0.05 -14.92
N GLN A 197 0.89 -0.79 -13.97
CA GLN A 197 0.08 -1.11 -12.79
C GLN A 197 0.83 -0.72 -11.53
N CYS A 198 0.08 -0.18 -10.57
CA CYS A 198 0.60 0.23 -9.28
C CYS A 198 -0.09 -0.59 -8.19
N VAL A 199 0.68 -1.18 -7.29
CA VAL A 199 0.17 -1.73 -6.03
C VAL A 199 0.77 -0.90 -4.90
N VAL A 200 -0.07 -0.10 -4.27
CA VAL A 200 0.34 0.99 -3.37
C VAL A 200 -0.01 0.63 -1.92
N PRO A 201 0.65 1.18 -0.89
CA PRO A 201 0.53 0.65 0.46
C PRO A 201 -0.90 0.73 1.04
N THR A 202 -1.60 1.84 0.81
CA THR A 202 -2.99 1.97 1.25
C THR A 202 -3.91 1.00 0.51
N THR A 203 -3.57 0.58 -0.73
CA THR A 203 -4.31 -0.45 -1.46
C THR A 203 -4.25 -1.79 -0.72
N TRP A 204 -3.10 -2.14 -0.12
CA TRP A 204 -2.97 -3.31 0.76
C TRP A 204 -3.83 -3.20 2.01
N ASN A 205 -3.69 -2.08 2.72
CA ASN A 205 -4.29 -1.97 4.04
C ASN A 205 -5.81 -1.75 4.00
N ALA A 206 -6.30 -0.97 3.03
CA ALA A 206 -7.69 -0.57 2.88
C ALA A 206 -8.44 -1.35 1.78
N GLY A 207 -7.77 -2.31 1.13
CA GLY A 207 -8.38 -3.17 0.12
C GLY A 207 -9.57 -3.93 0.70
N PRO A 208 -10.67 -4.11 -0.08
CA PRO A 208 -11.83 -4.83 0.37
C PRO A 208 -11.55 -6.35 0.48
N ARG A 209 -12.59 -7.12 0.76
CA ARG A 209 -12.56 -8.59 0.69
C ARG A 209 -12.19 -9.07 -0.72
N ASP A 210 -11.74 -10.32 -0.81
CA ASP A 210 -11.42 -11.01 -2.06
C ASP A 210 -12.35 -12.20 -2.29
N ASP A 211 -11.96 -13.11 -3.20
CA ASP A 211 -12.66 -14.35 -3.57
C ASP A 211 -12.92 -15.28 -2.37
N LYS A 212 -12.06 -15.25 -1.35
CA LYS A 212 -12.19 -16.08 -0.15
C LYS A 212 -12.96 -15.40 0.98
N GLY A 213 -13.39 -14.15 0.77
CA GLY A 213 -14.03 -13.34 1.79
C GLY A 213 -13.09 -12.91 2.92
N GLN A 214 -11.75 -13.01 2.74
CA GLN A 214 -10.81 -12.54 3.77
C GLN A 214 -10.78 -11.01 3.80
N ILE A 215 -10.94 -10.46 5.00
CA ILE A 215 -10.97 -9.02 5.26
C ILE A 215 -9.57 -8.39 5.18
N GLY A 216 -9.53 -7.11 4.82
CA GLY A 216 -8.30 -6.31 4.78
C GLY A 216 -7.80 -5.86 6.16
N ALA A 217 -6.62 -5.24 6.20
CA ALA A 217 -6.01 -4.82 7.47
C ALA A 217 -6.85 -3.78 8.24
N TYR A 218 -7.49 -2.84 7.54
CA TYR A 218 -8.35 -1.83 8.16
C TYR A 218 -9.59 -2.46 8.81
N GLU A 219 -10.30 -3.29 8.06
CA GLU A 219 -11.48 -4.01 8.54
C GLU A 219 -11.09 -4.88 9.75
N ALA A 220 -10.02 -5.66 9.64
CA ALA A 220 -9.52 -6.51 10.72
C ALA A 220 -9.16 -5.72 11.99
N ALA A 221 -8.50 -4.57 11.85
CA ALA A 221 -8.09 -3.76 13.00
C ALA A 221 -9.26 -3.07 13.72
N LEU A 222 -10.39 -2.86 13.02
CA LEU A 222 -11.60 -2.31 13.63
C LEU A 222 -12.41 -3.38 14.37
N MET A 223 -12.28 -4.65 13.99
CA MET A 223 -12.96 -5.75 14.68
C MET A 223 -12.62 -5.78 16.18
N GLY A 224 -13.64 -5.96 17.01
CA GLY A 224 -13.49 -5.97 18.47
C GLY A 224 -13.34 -4.58 19.12
N THR A 225 -13.40 -3.49 18.36
CA THR A 225 -13.38 -2.13 18.93
C THR A 225 -14.69 -1.85 19.67
N LYS A 226 -14.60 -1.52 20.96
CA LYS A 226 -15.73 -1.01 21.74
C LYS A 226 -15.91 0.48 21.49
N LEU A 227 -17.10 0.90 21.06
CA LEU A 227 -17.47 2.31 20.97
C LEU A 227 -18.07 2.76 22.30
N ALA A 228 -17.50 3.79 22.91
CA ALA A 228 -18.09 4.39 24.10
C ALA A 228 -19.37 5.15 23.76
N VAL A 229 -19.36 5.92 22.66
CA VAL A 229 -20.50 6.68 22.15
C VAL A 229 -20.63 6.41 20.65
N PRO A 230 -21.63 5.64 20.18
CA PRO A 230 -21.75 5.25 18.78
C PRO A 230 -21.83 6.43 17.79
N ASP A 231 -22.51 7.52 18.18
CA ASP A 231 -22.67 8.73 17.35
C ASP A 231 -21.37 9.54 17.21
N GLN A 232 -20.35 9.24 18.02
CA GLN A 232 -19.05 9.91 18.03
C GLN A 232 -17.94 8.89 17.82
N PRO A 233 -17.65 8.47 16.57
CA PRO A 233 -16.83 7.30 16.25
C PRO A 233 -15.30 7.52 16.45
N LEU A 234 -14.90 8.12 17.56
CA LEU A 234 -13.52 8.46 17.87
C LEU A 234 -12.61 7.23 17.90
N GLU A 235 -13.08 6.11 18.44
CA GLU A 235 -12.33 4.86 18.51
C GLU A 235 -12.06 4.28 17.10
N ILE A 236 -13.01 4.41 16.18
CA ILE A 236 -12.83 4.05 14.76
C ILE A 236 -11.75 4.93 14.14
N LEU A 237 -11.83 6.25 14.35
CA LEU A 237 -10.85 7.21 13.83
C LEU A 237 -9.44 6.92 14.34
N ARG A 238 -9.27 6.61 15.63
CA ARG A 238 -7.95 6.28 16.21
C ARG A 238 -7.29 5.11 15.48
N THR A 239 -8.04 4.03 15.27
CA THR A 239 -7.52 2.85 14.58
C THR A 239 -7.20 3.15 13.13
N LEU A 240 -8.11 3.76 12.36
CA LEU A 240 -7.88 4.07 10.95
C LEU A 240 -6.71 5.05 10.77
N HIS A 241 -6.67 6.15 11.53
CA HIS A 241 -5.58 7.13 11.45
C HIS A 241 -4.23 6.54 11.86
N SER A 242 -4.19 5.48 12.67
CA SER A 242 -2.94 4.81 13.00
C SER A 242 -2.29 4.15 11.79
N PHE A 243 -3.01 3.91 10.69
CA PHE A 243 -2.44 3.43 9.43
C PHE A 243 -2.00 4.56 8.49
N ASP A 244 -2.26 5.84 8.82
CA ASP A 244 -2.02 6.99 7.95
C ASP A 244 -2.64 6.82 6.54
N PRO A 245 -3.99 6.76 6.43
CA PRO A 245 -4.67 6.49 5.17
C PRO A 245 -4.41 7.58 4.13
N CYS A 246 -3.91 7.18 2.96
CA CYS A 246 -3.87 8.02 1.76
C CYS A 246 -4.76 7.42 0.67
N LEU A 247 -6.01 7.91 0.54
CA LEU A 247 -6.98 7.34 -0.40
C LEU A 247 -6.70 7.71 -1.86
N ALA A 248 -6.16 8.91 -2.13
CA ALA A 248 -5.67 9.24 -3.46
C ALA A 248 -4.56 8.28 -3.90
N CYS A 249 -3.71 7.87 -2.96
CA CYS A 249 -2.69 6.85 -3.19
C CYS A 249 -3.32 5.47 -3.45
N SER A 250 -4.43 5.08 -2.80
CA SER A 250 -5.00 3.73 -2.95
C SER A 250 -5.79 3.51 -4.23
N THR A 251 -6.45 4.54 -4.74
CA THR A 251 -7.28 4.45 -5.96
C THR A 251 -6.59 4.98 -7.20
N HIS A 252 -5.44 5.66 -7.03
CA HIS A 252 -4.68 6.32 -8.09
C HIS A 252 -5.60 7.22 -8.92
N VAL A 253 -6.28 8.16 -8.26
CA VAL A 253 -7.26 9.04 -8.91
C VAL A 253 -6.63 9.67 -10.15
N ILE A 254 -7.17 9.32 -11.33
CA ILE A 254 -6.80 9.87 -12.62
C ILE A 254 -8.01 10.63 -13.15
N ASP A 255 -7.80 11.90 -13.51
CA ASP A 255 -8.72 12.64 -14.38
C ASP A 255 -8.25 12.48 -15.83
N ASN A 256 -9.15 12.06 -16.71
CA ASN A 256 -8.87 12.02 -18.15
C ASN A 256 -9.08 13.38 -18.84
N HIS A 257 -9.54 14.39 -18.11
CA HIS A 257 -9.86 15.72 -18.64
C HIS A 257 -9.00 16.86 -18.06
N GLY A 258 -8.06 16.58 -17.15
CA GLY A 258 -7.11 17.56 -16.61
C GLY A 258 -7.72 18.68 -15.76
N GLY A 259 -8.92 18.48 -15.22
CA GLY A 259 -9.61 19.40 -14.32
C GLY A 259 -9.18 19.27 -12.85
N GLU A 260 -9.71 20.17 -12.02
CA GLU A 260 -9.52 20.15 -10.56
C GLU A 260 -10.20 18.90 -9.97
N LEU A 261 -9.38 17.90 -9.59
CA LEU A 261 -9.84 16.58 -9.14
C LEU A 261 -10.61 16.60 -7.82
N VAL A 262 -10.18 17.42 -6.86
CA VAL A 262 -10.80 17.55 -5.55
C VAL A 262 -10.57 18.96 -5.04
N ARG A 263 -11.66 19.65 -4.68
CA ARG A 263 -11.63 20.91 -3.93
C ARG A 263 -12.24 20.69 -2.55
N VAL A 264 -11.41 20.64 -1.52
CA VAL A 264 -11.88 20.55 -0.13
C VAL A 264 -11.93 21.95 0.45
N GLN A 265 -13.14 22.43 0.76
CA GLN A 265 -13.34 23.67 1.50
C GLN A 265 -13.56 23.33 2.97
N VAL A 266 -12.52 23.51 3.79
CA VAL A 266 -12.63 23.37 5.24
C VAL A 266 -13.24 24.66 5.78
N ARG A 267 -14.36 24.54 6.50
CA ARG A 267 -14.92 25.64 7.32
C ARG A 267 -14.30 25.62 8.70
#